data_AF-A8RLJ3-F1
#
_entry.id   AF-A8RLJ3-F1
#
_cell.length_a   1.000
_cell.length_b   1.000
_cell.length_c   1.000
_cell.angle_alpha   90.00
_cell.angle_beta   90.00
_cell.angle_gamma   90.00
#
_symmetry.space_group_name_H-M   'P 1'
#
loop_
_entity.id
_entity.type
_entity.pdbx_description
1 polymer ?
#
loop_
_entity_poly.entity_id
_entity_poly.type
_entity_poly.pdbx_seq_one_letter_code
_entity_poly.pdbx_strand_id
1 'polypeptide(L)'
;MQKQTEDSIHQIRTQLKKRKGHPAKQITMFYAEAMQPLNNPLAINLHWEIVRYLRIPYFEAANFGDTGIQAEDHIERMLTLIEAGNAEKAVEVMQAFNRDGPRLFIKGLPFMMNGEPPVEQIPFKWQIYREHPQLCYTLAAELMSKIDAQAYKQGEFLPSCQALAQEYGVSLITMRRTLELLNNICVTETLNGVGTRVLSGKSAGMPKLFQPIQKILVLYLQALQIGALSCHDVAIHTLSSLDDDGYDTLDRIIGRHIEERRAFLLAETCLRFIGGHSPSAFVKEVYHQLYHLLLWGHALHFFSQKMDASQTHEAYAHKLRDALSRRDAESFASQYAELMGLFLKGTKLLLLQLGFEEQQLV
;
A
#
# COMPACT_ATOMS: atom_id res chain seq x y z
N MET A 1 11.86 10.91 -8.42
CA MET A 1 10.92 11.63 -7.52
C MET A 1 11.09 13.11 -7.78
N GLN A 2 10.00 13.86 -7.97
CA GLN A 2 10.07 15.31 -8.06
C GLN A 2 10.62 15.83 -6.73
N LYS A 3 11.63 16.71 -6.79
CA LYS A 3 12.17 17.38 -5.60
C LYS A 3 11.18 18.44 -5.13
N GLN A 4 11.19 18.75 -3.83
CA GLN A 4 10.46 19.93 -3.34
C GLN A 4 10.93 21.16 -4.10
N THR A 5 9.98 21.96 -4.59
CA THR A 5 10.25 23.22 -5.29
C THR A 5 10.37 24.36 -4.28
N GLU A 6 11.05 25.44 -4.65
CA GLU A 6 11.10 26.67 -3.83
C GLU A 6 9.70 27.20 -3.51
N ASP A 7 8.75 27.07 -4.45
CA ASP A 7 7.35 27.42 -4.26
C ASP A 7 6.66 26.58 -3.17
N SER A 8 6.98 25.28 -3.08
CA SER A 8 6.46 24.40 -2.02
C SER A 8 6.97 24.82 -0.65
N ILE A 9 8.25 25.16 -0.54
CA ILE A 9 8.86 25.67 0.70
C ILE A 9 8.23 27.02 1.10
N HIS A 10 7.97 27.89 0.13
CA HIS A 10 7.30 29.17 0.37
C HIS A 10 5.84 29.00 0.84
N GLN A 11 5.11 28.06 0.24
CA GLN A 11 3.76 27.69 0.64
C GLN A 11 3.73 27.15 2.08
N ILE A 12 4.66 26.25 2.43
CA ILE A 12 4.85 25.74 3.79
C ILE A 12 5.05 26.90 4.76
N ARG A 13 6.01 27.79 4.50
CA ARG A 13 6.28 28.97 5.35
C ARG A 13 5.06 29.87 5.53
N THR A 14 4.30 30.09 4.45
CA THR A 14 3.07 30.90 4.49
C THR A 14 1.96 30.24 5.32
N GLN A 15 1.78 28.93 5.20
CA GLN A 15 0.81 28.16 5.99
C GLN A 15 1.19 28.12 7.48
N LEU A 16 2.48 28.00 7.79
CA LEU A 16 2.99 27.98 9.16
C LEU A 16 2.76 29.32 9.87
N LYS A 17 2.99 30.46 9.18
CA LYS A 17 2.73 31.80 9.72
C LYS A 17 1.26 32.00 10.12
N LYS A 18 0.32 31.46 9.35
CA LYS A 18 -1.14 31.57 9.61
C LYS A 18 -1.61 30.72 10.81
N ARG A 19 -0.78 29.81 11.33
CA ARG A 19 -1.15 28.82 12.35
C ARG A 19 -0.26 28.87 13.59
N LYS A 20 0.42 30.00 13.79
CA LYS A 20 1.30 30.24 14.94
C LYS A 20 0.56 29.99 16.25
N GLY A 21 1.19 29.27 17.18
CA GLY A 21 0.58 28.86 18.45
C GLY A 21 -0.20 27.55 18.42
N HIS A 22 -0.22 26.82 17.29
CA HIS A 22 -0.79 25.46 17.18
C HIS A 22 0.25 24.43 16.66
N PRO A 23 1.18 23.99 17.51
CA PRO A 23 2.34 23.16 17.15
C PRO A 23 1.99 21.86 16.41
N ALA A 24 0.99 21.13 16.94
CA ALA A 24 0.50 19.89 16.36
C ALA A 24 0.03 20.06 14.92
N LYS A 25 -0.69 21.17 14.69
CA LYS A 25 -1.28 21.51 13.40
C LYS A 25 -0.20 21.98 12.43
N GLN A 26 0.84 22.65 12.91
CA GLN A 26 2.00 23.05 12.11
C GLN A 26 2.78 21.82 11.62
N ILE A 27 3.15 20.89 12.51
CA ILE A 27 3.88 19.65 12.15
C ILE A 27 3.07 18.80 11.17
N THR A 28 1.78 18.61 11.46
CA THR A 28 0.90 17.79 10.61
C THR A 28 0.80 18.33 9.19
N MET A 29 0.66 19.66 9.05
CA MET A 29 0.62 20.30 7.74
C MET A 29 1.97 20.27 7.05
N PHE A 30 3.06 20.48 7.79
CA PHE A 30 4.41 20.41 7.24
C PHE A 30 4.66 19.05 6.57
N TYR A 31 4.37 17.94 7.24
CA TYR A 31 4.52 16.60 6.65
C TYR A 31 3.58 16.37 5.46
N ALA A 32 2.33 16.85 5.53
CA ALA A 32 1.39 16.74 4.41
C ALA A 32 1.85 17.50 3.16
N GLU A 33 2.43 18.69 3.34
CA GLU A 33 3.02 19.49 2.26
C GLU A 33 4.31 18.84 1.74
N ALA A 34 5.14 18.31 2.63
CA ALA A 34 6.39 17.64 2.26
C ALA A 34 6.18 16.40 1.40
N MET A 35 5.02 15.75 1.52
CA MET A 35 4.59 14.59 0.73
C MET A 35 3.96 14.96 -0.62
N GLN A 36 3.63 16.23 -0.89
CA GLN A 36 2.99 16.63 -2.16
C GLN A 36 3.78 16.23 -3.42
N PRO A 37 5.13 16.29 -3.45
CA PRO A 37 5.91 15.88 -4.62
C PRO A 37 5.81 14.38 -4.97
N LEU A 38 5.24 13.56 -4.08
CA LEU A 38 4.93 12.16 -4.40
C LEU A 38 3.81 12.03 -5.45
N ASN A 39 3.02 13.09 -5.67
CA ASN A 39 1.79 13.09 -6.46
C ASN A 39 0.86 11.92 -6.10
N ASN A 40 0.79 11.57 -4.81
CA ASN A 40 0.11 10.37 -4.34
C ASN A 40 -0.96 10.71 -3.28
N PRO A 41 -2.20 10.97 -3.72
CA PRO A 41 -3.35 11.17 -2.84
C PRO A 41 -3.58 10.05 -1.80
N LEU A 42 -3.24 8.80 -2.11
CA LEU A 42 -3.37 7.68 -1.19
C LEU A 42 -2.37 7.78 -0.03
N ALA A 43 -1.15 8.23 -0.28
CA ALA A 43 -0.15 8.47 0.77
C ALA A 43 -0.60 9.62 1.68
N ILE A 44 -1.14 10.70 1.10
CA ILE A 44 -1.73 11.81 1.87
C ILE A 44 -2.94 11.33 2.69
N ASN A 45 -3.79 10.47 2.15
CA ASN A 45 -4.89 9.86 2.89
C ASN A 45 -4.37 9.03 4.09
N LEU A 46 -3.35 8.20 3.91
CA LEU A 46 -2.75 7.44 5.01
C LEU A 46 -2.21 8.36 6.11
N HIS A 47 -1.51 9.43 5.75
CA HIS A 47 -1.06 10.45 6.69
C HIS A 47 -2.21 11.02 7.53
N TRP A 48 -3.33 11.38 6.89
CA TRP A 48 -4.49 11.90 7.61
C TRP A 48 -5.18 10.86 8.50
N GLU A 49 -5.25 9.60 8.10
CA GLU A 49 -5.78 8.54 8.95
C GLU A 49 -4.88 8.28 10.16
N ILE A 50 -3.54 8.34 10.00
CA ILE A 50 -2.59 8.27 11.13
C ILE A 50 -2.82 9.43 12.10
N VAL A 51 -2.88 10.66 11.59
CA VAL A 51 -3.12 11.87 12.40
C VAL A 51 -4.46 11.77 13.15
N ARG A 52 -5.50 11.30 12.46
CA ARG A 52 -6.85 11.12 13.03
C ARG A 52 -6.85 10.06 14.14
N TYR A 53 -6.17 8.93 13.90
CA TYR A 53 -6.11 7.81 14.84
C TYR A 53 -5.31 8.17 16.09
N LEU A 54 -4.14 8.78 15.92
CA LEU A 54 -3.35 9.27 17.04
C LEU A 54 -4.14 10.34 17.82
N ARG A 55 -5.00 11.12 17.13
CA ARG A 55 -5.71 12.31 17.64
C ARG A 55 -4.70 13.40 18.08
N ILE A 56 -4.94 14.62 17.62
CA ILE A 56 -4.18 15.85 18.01
C ILE A 56 -3.92 16.02 19.53
N PRO A 57 -4.72 15.50 20.49
CA PRO A 57 -4.37 15.46 21.91
C PRO A 57 -3.02 14.82 22.28
N TYR A 58 -2.31 14.11 21.40
CA TYR A 58 -0.88 13.81 21.62
C TYR A 58 -0.03 15.05 21.92
N PHE A 59 -0.42 16.21 21.40
CA PHE A 59 0.25 17.49 21.61
C PHE A 59 -0.50 18.43 22.58
N GLU A 60 -1.83 18.36 22.66
CA GLU A 60 -2.62 19.25 23.53
C GLU A 60 -2.85 18.69 24.95
N ALA A 61 -3.03 17.38 25.13
CA ALA A 61 -3.41 16.80 26.43
C ALA A 61 -2.22 16.47 27.34
N ALA A 62 -1.01 16.40 26.78
CA ALA A 62 0.16 15.96 27.53
C ALA A 62 0.88 17.06 28.33
N ASN A 63 0.37 18.31 28.34
CA ASN A 63 0.90 19.42 29.15
C ASN A 63 2.44 19.55 29.10
N PHE A 64 3.04 19.24 27.96
CA PHE A 64 4.44 19.51 27.71
C PHE A 64 4.58 21.00 27.43
N GLY A 65 4.79 21.81 28.46
CA GLY A 65 4.84 23.29 28.36
C GLY A 65 5.88 23.87 27.38
N ASP A 66 6.72 23.02 26.77
CA ASP A 66 7.83 23.37 25.89
C ASP A 66 7.72 22.76 24.47
N THR A 67 6.70 21.95 24.17
CA THR A 67 6.57 21.30 22.84
C THR A 67 6.23 22.28 21.72
N GLY A 68 5.65 23.45 22.05
CA GLY A 68 5.37 24.47 21.04
C GLY A 68 6.63 25.11 20.48
N ILE A 69 7.61 25.38 21.35
CA ILE A 69 8.94 25.86 20.96
C ILE A 69 9.69 24.73 20.23
N GLN A 70 9.65 23.49 20.76
CA GLN A 70 10.32 22.34 20.13
C GLN A 70 9.76 21.98 18.74
N ALA A 71 8.46 22.16 18.49
CA ALA A 71 7.85 21.91 17.18
C ALA A 71 8.20 22.99 16.15
N GLU A 72 8.16 24.26 16.54
CA GLU A 72 8.57 25.37 15.67
C GLU A 72 10.07 25.27 15.35
N ASP A 73 10.90 25.01 16.36
CA ASP A 73 12.34 24.77 16.18
C ASP A 73 12.64 23.55 15.31
N HIS A 74 11.86 22.47 15.47
CA HIS A 74 11.99 21.27 14.63
C HIS A 74 11.70 21.56 13.16
N ILE A 75 10.59 22.26 12.89
CA ILE A 75 10.21 22.64 11.53
C ILE A 75 11.25 23.58 10.91
N GLU A 76 11.70 24.61 11.63
CA GLU A 76 12.72 25.54 11.13
C GLU A 76 14.06 24.85 10.89
N ARG A 77 14.45 23.91 11.76
CA ARG A 77 15.66 23.09 11.56
C ARG A 77 15.55 22.24 10.30
N MET A 78 14.42 21.60 10.06
CA MET A 78 14.19 20.83 8.83
C MET A 78 14.21 21.72 7.59
N LEU A 79 13.52 22.87 7.62
CA LEU A 79 13.49 23.83 6.52
C LEU A 79 14.89 24.34 6.19
N THR A 80 15.68 24.71 7.20
CA THR A 80 17.05 25.18 7.02
C THR A 80 17.93 24.12 6.36
N LEU A 81 17.80 22.85 6.76
CA LEU A 81 18.54 21.74 6.16
C LEU A 81 18.12 21.47 4.71
N ILE A 82 16.82 21.53 4.42
CA ILE A 82 16.29 21.36 3.06
C ILE A 82 16.77 22.50 2.15
N GLU A 83 16.68 23.74 2.61
CA GLU A 83 17.15 24.94 1.89
C GLU A 83 18.66 24.93 1.65
N ALA A 84 19.43 24.35 2.58
CA ALA A 84 20.86 24.12 2.42
C ALA A 84 21.21 22.92 1.51
N GLY A 85 20.22 22.25 0.92
CA GLY A 85 20.41 21.07 0.07
C GLY A 85 20.75 19.78 0.82
N ASN A 86 20.64 19.77 2.15
CA ASN A 86 21.01 18.65 3.02
C ASN A 86 19.78 17.81 3.42
N ALA A 87 19.10 17.25 2.42
CA ALA A 87 17.84 16.53 2.59
C ALA A 87 17.99 15.26 3.44
N GLU A 88 19.10 14.53 3.33
CA GLU A 88 19.37 13.34 4.14
C GLU A 88 19.41 13.69 5.63
N LYS A 89 20.10 14.78 5.97
CA LYS A 89 20.14 15.24 7.37
C LYS A 89 18.79 15.72 7.86
N ALA A 90 17.97 16.32 7.00
CA ALA A 90 16.60 16.69 7.34
C ALA A 90 15.75 15.46 7.66
N VAL A 91 15.91 14.36 6.90
CA VAL A 91 15.25 13.07 7.17
C VAL A 91 15.70 12.48 8.50
N GLU A 92 16.99 12.50 8.83
CA GLU A 92 17.48 12.03 10.14
C GLU A 92 16.85 12.81 11.31
N VAL A 93 16.78 14.15 11.18
CA VAL A 93 16.15 15.03 12.19
C VAL A 93 14.66 14.72 12.32
N MET A 94 13.96 14.56 11.19
CA MET A 94 12.56 14.15 11.16
C MET A 94 12.35 12.81 11.87
N GLN A 95 13.17 11.80 11.57
CA GLN A 95 13.07 10.47 12.18
C GLN A 95 13.31 10.52 13.68
N ALA A 96 14.33 11.26 14.13
CA ALA A 96 14.62 11.43 15.55
C ALA A 96 13.43 12.06 16.29
N PHE A 97 12.87 13.14 15.75
CA PHE A 97 11.69 13.79 16.32
C PHE A 97 10.49 12.84 16.41
N ASN A 98 10.18 12.11 15.33
CA ASN A 98 9.06 11.17 15.29
C ASN A 98 9.28 9.90 16.14
N ARG A 99 10.52 9.57 16.48
CA ARG A 99 10.83 8.48 17.42
C ARG A 99 10.71 8.95 18.87
N ASP A 100 11.32 10.08 19.18
CA ASP A 100 11.53 10.50 20.56
C ASP A 100 10.26 11.13 21.15
N GLY A 101 9.48 11.87 20.36
CA GLY A 101 8.20 12.47 20.79
C GLY A 101 7.18 11.42 21.29
N PRO A 102 6.76 10.45 20.46
CA PRO A 102 5.86 9.38 20.89
C PRO A 102 6.42 8.56 22.05
N ARG A 103 7.74 8.31 22.09
CA ARG A 103 8.37 7.57 23.19
C ARG A 103 8.24 8.30 24.53
N LEU A 104 8.42 9.62 24.55
CA LEU A 104 8.22 10.44 25.74
C LEU A 104 6.76 10.43 26.18
N PHE A 105 5.83 10.57 25.24
CA PHE A 105 4.39 10.46 25.52
C PHE A 105 4.02 9.12 26.16
N ILE A 106 4.47 8.00 25.56
CA ILE A 106 4.19 6.66 26.08
C ILE A 106 4.76 6.49 27.50
N LYS A 107 5.95 7.03 27.78
CA LYS A 107 6.53 7.02 29.14
C LYS A 107 5.72 7.85 30.14
N GLY A 108 5.04 8.91 29.69
CA GLY A 108 4.20 9.76 30.52
C GLY A 108 2.79 9.23 30.76
N LEU A 109 2.30 8.29 29.92
CA LEU A 109 0.94 7.73 30.03
C LEU A 109 0.58 7.22 31.44
N PRO A 110 1.44 6.46 32.16
CA PRO A 110 1.09 5.96 33.49
C PRO A 110 0.80 7.09 34.50
N PHE A 111 1.47 8.23 34.36
CA PHE A 111 1.25 9.40 35.22
C PHE A 111 -0.05 10.13 34.86
N MET A 112 -0.39 10.19 33.57
CA MET A 112 -1.62 10.85 33.11
C MET A 112 -2.88 10.03 33.38
N MET A 113 -2.78 8.70 33.32
CA MET A 113 -3.92 7.79 33.45
C MET A 113 -4.35 7.50 34.90
N ASN A 114 -3.64 7.99 35.92
CA ASN A 114 -4.02 7.92 37.34
C ASN A 114 -4.55 6.53 37.83
N GLY A 115 -4.04 5.43 37.29
CA GLY A 115 -4.48 4.08 37.68
C GLY A 115 -5.82 3.62 37.12
N GLU A 116 -6.32 4.26 36.06
CA GLU A 116 -7.46 3.74 35.30
C GLU A 116 -7.16 2.33 34.75
N PRO A 117 -8.16 1.42 34.77
CA PRO A 117 -7.98 0.08 34.25
C PRO A 117 -7.65 0.13 32.75
N PRO A 118 -6.84 -0.81 32.25
CA PRO A 118 -6.54 -0.89 30.83
C PRO A 118 -7.85 -1.08 30.04
N VAL A 119 -8.15 -0.13 29.16
CA VAL A 119 -9.25 -0.23 28.20
C VAL A 119 -8.83 -1.06 26.98
N GLU A 120 -9.82 -1.64 26.31
CA GLU A 120 -9.58 -2.32 25.03
C GLU A 120 -8.91 -1.36 24.04
N GLN A 121 -7.79 -1.79 23.46
CA GLN A 121 -7.07 -0.97 22.49
C GLN A 121 -7.90 -0.86 21.21
N ILE A 122 -8.21 0.37 20.82
CA ILE A 122 -8.83 0.64 19.53
C ILE A 122 -7.78 0.39 18.45
N PRO A 123 -7.98 -0.54 17.49
CA PRO A 123 -6.99 -0.79 16.46
C PRO A 123 -6.95 0.33 15.41
N PHE A 124 -5.77 0.59 14.85
CA PHE A 124 -5.65 1.44 13.67
C PHE A 124 -6.36 0.78 12.47
N LYS A 125 -7.12 1.58 11.72
CA LYS A 125 -7.80 1.14 10.50
C LYS A 125 -7.57 2.16 9.40
N TRP A 126 -7.01 1.72 8.27
CA TRP A 126 -6.76 2.60 7.14
C TRP A 126 -7.96 2.62 6.20
N GLN A 127 -8.73 3.71 6.26
CA GLN A 127 -9.94 3.90 5.47
C GLN A 127 -9.63 4.55 4.11
N ILE A 128 -9.45 3.71 3.08
CA ILE A 128 -9.08 4.16 1.73
C ILE A 128 -10.27 4.72 0.95
N TYR A 129 -11.43 4.06 0.99
CA TYR A 129 -12.60 4.52 0.25
C TYR A 129 -13.61 5.20 1.18
N ARG A 130 -14.08 6.38 0.80
CA ARG A 130 -15.10 7.11 1.56
C ARG A 130 -16.53 6.66 1.28
N GLU A 131 -16.76 5.88 0.22
CA GLU A 131 -18.08 5.39 -0.19
C GLU A 131 -18.16 3.85 -0.19
N HIS A 132 -19.38 3.32 -0.23
CA HIS A 132 -19.76 1.90 -0.14
C HIS A 132 -19.25 0.88 -1.22
N PRO A 133 -18.54 1.21 -2.33
CA PRO A 133 -18.13 0.17 -3.30
C PRO A 133 -16.93 -0.71 -2.89
N GLN A 134 -16.30 -0.49 -1.73
CA GLN A 134 -15.07 -1.20 -1.31
C GLN A 134 -15.12 -2.71 -1.54
N LEU A 135 -16.21 -3.30 -1.05
CA LEU A 135 -16.34 -4.75 -0.98
C LEU A 135 -16.43 -5.38 -2.36
N CYS A 136 -17.05 -4.72 -3.34
CA CYS A 136 -17.12 -5.25 -4.71
C CYS A 136 -15.74 -5.26 -5.37
N TYR A 137 -14.91 -4.24 -5.12
CA TYR A 137 -13.57 -4.16 -5.70
C TYR A 137 -12.62 -5.16 -5.08
N THR A 138 -12.64 -5.31 -3.76
CA THR A 138 -11.84 -6.33 -3.06
C THR A 138 -12.22 -7.73 -3.53
N LEU A 139 -13.52 -8.05 -3.57
CA LEU A 139 -13.99 -9.37 -4.03
C LEU A 139 -13.62 -9.66 -5.48
N ALA A 140 -13.72 -8.66 -6.37
CA ALA A 140 -13.33 -8.83 -7.76
C ALA A 140 -11.84 -9.12 -7.88
N ALA A 141 -11.00 -8.40 -7.13
CA ALA A 141 -9.55 -8.60 -7.12
C ALA A 141 -9.17 -9.99 -6.57
N GLU A 142 -9.83 -10.45 -5.51
CA GLU A 142 -9.64 -11.80 -4.96
C GLU A 142 -10.07 -12.90 -5.94
N LEU A 143 -11.20 -12.72 -6.65
CA LEU A 143 -11.64 -13.66 -7.68
C LEU A 143 -10.67 -13.69 -8.87
N MET A 144 -10.14 -12.55 -9.31
CA MET A 144 -9.09 -12.50 -10.32
C MET A 144 -7.83 -13.23 -9.87
N SER A 145 -7.42 -13.06 -8.61
CA SER A 145 -6.29 -13.79 -8.03
C SER A 145 -6.50 -15.30 -8.05
N LYS A 146 -7.70 -15.78 -7.70
CA LYS A 146 -8.07 -17.22 -7.80
C LYS A 146 -8.05 -17.72 -9.25
N ILE A 147 -8.47 -16.91 -10.22
CA ILE A 147 -8.42 -17.25 -11.65
C ILE A 147 -6.97 -17.36 -12.13
N ASP A 148 -6.13 -16.39 -11.82
CA ASP A 148 -4.70 -16.42 -12.18
C ASP A 148 -3.98 -17.59 -11.52
N ALA A 149 -4.35 -17.93 -10.28
CA ALA A 149 -3.87 -19.12 -9.58
C ALA A 149 -4.37 -20.45 -10.17
N GLN A 150 -5.21 -20.42 -11.22
CA GLN A 150 -5.86 -21.58 -11.86
C GLN A 150 -6.80 -22.36 -10.94
N ALA A 151 -7.33 -21.73 -9.88
CA ALA A 151 -8.41 -22.31 -9.08
C ALA A 151 -9.73 -22.36 -9.88
N TYR A 152 -9.91 -21.42 -10.81
CA TYR A 152 -10.95 -21.43 -11.83
C TYR A 152 -10.29 -21.32 -13.20
N LYS A 153 -10.37 -22.36 -14.03
CA LYS A 153 -9.65 -22.38 -15.31
C LYS A 153 -10.40 -21.58 -16.38
N GLN A 154 -9.65 -21.17 -17.41
CA GLN A 154 -10.24 -20.51 -18.57
C GLN A 154 -11.31 -21.40 -19.22
N GLY A 155 -12.48 -20.83 -19.52
CA GLY A 155 -13.63 -21.53 -20.07
C GLY A 155 -14.50 -22.26 -19.04
N GLU A 156 -14.04 -22.43 -17.80
CA GLU A 156 -14.86 -22.99 -16.71
C GLU A 156 -15.88 -21.96 -16.20
N PHE A 157 -16.95 -22.47 -15.62
CA PHE A 157 -17.94 -21.63 -14.94
C PHE A 157 -17.53 -21.41 -13.49
N LEU A 158 -17.65 -20.17 -13.03
CA LEU A 158 -17.58 -19.84 -11.61
C LEU A 158 -18.75 -20.51 -10.87
N PRO A 159 -18.61 -20.74 -9.55
CA PRO A 159 -19.75 -21.12 -8.72
C PRO A 159 -20.90 -20.12 -8.86
N SER A 160 -22.12 -20.56 -8.58
CA SER A 160 -23.30 -19.70 -8.72
C SER A 160 -23.17 -18.43 -7.88
N CYS A 161 -23.81 -17.34 -8.31
CA CYS A 161 -23.78 -16.08 -7.56
C CYS A 161 -24.23 -16.26 -6.10
N GLN A 162 -25.17 -17.17 -5.83
CA GLN A 162 -25.60 -17.51 -4.48
C GLN A 162 -24.54 -18.28 -3.69
N ALA A 163 -23.85 -19.25 -4.32
CA ALA A 163 -22.76 -19.99 -3.68
C ALA A 163 -21.59 -19.06 -3.34
N LEU A 164 -21.20 -18.17 -4.26
CA LEU A 164 -20.16 -17.17 -4.00
C LEU A 164 -20.58 -16.18 -2.91
N ALA A 165 -21.83 -15.71 -2.91
CA ALA A 165 -22.32 -14.81 -1.87
C ALA A 165 -22.24 -15.47 -0.48
N GLN A 166 -22.56 -16.77 -0.40
CA GLN A 166 -22.45 -17.56 0.83
C GLN A 166 -20.99 -17.80 1.24
N GLU A 167 -20.12 -18.19 0.30
CA GLU A 167 -18.68 -18.44 0.54
C GLU A 167 -17.99 -17.21 1.12
N TYR A 168 -18.27 -16.03 0.56
CA TYR A 168 -17.65 -14.77 0.95
C TYR A 168 -18.42 -14.01 2.04
N GLY A 169 -19.55 -14.55 2.52
CA GLY A 169 -20.35 -13.92 3.58
C GLY A 169 -20.93 -12.56 3.21
N VAL A 170 -21.29 -12.34 1.94
CA VAL A 170 -21.79 -11.06 1.42
C VAL A 170 -23.21 -11.14 0.89
N SER A 171 -23.87 -9.98 0.75
CA SER A 171 -25.19 -9.94 0.15
C SER A 171 -25.17 -10.40 -1.32
N LEU A 172 -26.28 -10.98 -1.80
CA LEU A 172 -26.42 -11.38 -3.20
C LEU A 172 -26.23 -10.18 -4.15
N ILE A 173 -26.67 -8.98 -3.76
CA ILE A 173 -26.51 -7.75 -4.55
C ILE A 173 -25.02 -7.40 -4.70
N THR A 174 -24.24 -7.51 -3.62
CA THR A 174 -22.79 -7.28 -3.63
C THR A 174 -22.09 -8.25 -4.58
N MET A 175 -22.44 -9.54 -4.52
CA MET A 175 -21.83 -10.54 -5.39
C MET A 175 -22.24 -10.34 -6.86
N ARG A 176 -23.52 -9.98 -7.14
CA ARG A 176 -23.96 -9.62 -8.50
C ARG A 176 -23.15 -8.45 -9.06
N ARG A 177 -22.99 -7.37 -8.30
CA ARG A 177 -22.15 -6.22 -8.70
C ARG A 177 -20.69 -6.59 -8.92
N THR A 178 -20.18 -7.53 -8.13
CA THR A 178 -18.81 -8.06 -8.29
C THR A 178 -18.66 -8.81 -9.62
N LEU A 179 -19.61 -9.71 -9.94
CA LEU A 179 -19.60 -10.43 -11.22
C LEU A 179 -19.84 -9.50 -12.42
N GLU A 180 -20.72 -8.50 -12.29
CA GLU A 180 -20.91 -7.45 -13.29
C GLU A 180 -19.62 -6.68 -13.55
N LEU A 181 -18.87 -6.36 -12.49
CA LEU A 181 -17.57 -5.71 -12.61
C LEU A 181 -16.57 -6.56 -13.39
N LEU A 182 -16.45 -7.85 -13.05
CA LEU A 182 -15.58 -8.81 -13.75
C LEU A 182 -15.97 -8.97 -15.23
N ASN A 183 -17.26 -8.96 -15.54
CA ASN A 183 -17.75 -8.97 -16.92
C ASN A 183 -17.33 -7.69 -17.67
N ASN A 184 -17.47 -6.53 -17.05
CA ASN A 184 -17.17 -5.24 -17.68
C ASN A 184 -15.67 -5.07 -18.00
N ILE A 185 -14.79 -5.73 -17.24
CA ILE A 185 -13.35 -5.77 -17.51
C ILE A 185 -12.94 -7.00 -18.33
N CYS A 186 -13.88 -7.74 -18.89
CA CYS A 186 -13.65 -8.90 -19.76
C CYS A 186 -12.87 -10.05 -19.11
N VAL A 187 -12.88 -10.18 -17.79
CA VAL A 187 -12.33 -11.36 -17.07
C VAL A 187 -13.32 -12.52 -17.12
N THR A 188 -14.61 -12.22 -17.09
CA THR A 188 -15.70 -13.20 -17.15
C THR A 188 -16.75 -12.80 -18.18
N GLU A 189 -17.62 -13.74 -18.54
CA GLU A 189 -18.82 -13.49 -19.32
C GLU A 189 -20.00 -14.20 -18.66
N THR A 190 -21.08 -13.46 -18.42
CA THR A 190 -22.31 -14.05 -17.88
C THR A 190 -23.27 -14.41 -19.00
N LEU A 191 -23.61 -15.70 -19.06
CA LEU A 191 -24.58 -16.28 -19.99
C LEU A 191 -25.91 -16.47 -19.26
N ASN A 192 -26.95 -15.77 -19.69
CA ASN A 192 -28.27 -15.78 -19.07
C ASN A 192 -28.81 -17.22 -18.95
N GLY A 193 -29.20 -17.62 -17.74
CA GLY A 193 -29.73 -18.95 -17.45
C GLY A 193 -28.69 -20.08 -17.39
N VAL A 194 -27.41 -19.81 -17.65
CA VAL A 194 -26.33 -20.82 -17.65
C VAL A 194 -25.34 -20.57 -16.52
N GLY A 195 -24.82 -19.34 -16.38
CA GLY A 195 -23.84 -19.00 -15.35
C GLY A 195 -22.78 -18.02 -15.84
N THR A 196 -21.78 -17.76 -14.99
CA THR A 196 -20.66 -16.85 -15.30
C THR A 196 -19.42 -17.68 -15.65
N ARG A 197 -18.90 -17.50 -16.87
CA ARG A 197 -17.76 -18.24 -17.42
C ARG A 197 -16.49 -17.39 -17.37
N VAL A 198 -15.35 -18.00 -17.04
CA VAL A 198 -14.03 -17.35 -17.09
C VAL A 198 -13.57 -17.21 -18.54
N LEU A 199 -13.20 -16.00 -18.95
CA LEU A 199 -12.72 -15.74 -20.32
C LEU A 199 -11.22 -16.07 -20.44
N SER A 200 -10.83 -16.49 -21.65
CA SER A 200 -9.40 -16.57 -22.01
C SER A 200 -8.91 -15.19 -22.42
N GLY A 201 -7.74 -14.78 -21.94
CA GLY A 201 -7.13 -13.49 -22.32
C GLY A 201 -7.00 -13.31 -23.84
N LYS A 202 -6.86 -14.39 -24.62
CA LYS A 202 -6.77 -14.33 -26.09
C LYS A 202 -8.10 -13.98 -26.78
N SER A 203 -9.21 -14.18 -26.09
CA SER A 203 -10.57 -13.91 -26.59
C SER A 203 -11.21 -12.69 -25.94
N ALA A 204 -10.60 -12.17 -24.87
CA ALA A 204 -11.01 -10.93 -24.24
C ALA A 204 -10.59 -9.76 -25.14
N GLY A 205 -11.56 -8.97 -25.60
CA GLY A 205 -11.25 -7.67 -26.20
C GLY A 205 -10.59 -6.74 -25.19
N MET A 206 -10.11 -5.58 -25.66
CA MET A 206 -9.62 -4.54 -24.75
C MET A 206 -10.75 -4.18 -23.74
N PRO A 207 -10.47 -4.19 -22.43
CA PRO A 207 -11.47 -3.84 -21.44
C PRO A 207 -11.94 -2.41 -21.66
N LYS A 208 -13.23 -2.15 -21.46
CA LYS A 208 -13.71 -0.77 -21.39
C LYS A 208 -13.21 -0.18 -20.08
N LEU A 209 -12.28 0.76 -20.14
CA LEU A 209 -11.80 1.50 -18.99
C LEU A 209 -12.76 2.65 -18.66
N PHE A 210 -13.94 2.32 -18.13
CA PHE A 210 -14.86 3.34 -17.62
C PHE A 210 -14.35 3.92 -16.28
N GLN A 211 -14.85 5.11 -15.92
CA GLN A 211 -14.34 5.95 -14.82
C GLN A 211 -14.00 5.21 -13.50
N PRO A 212 -14.88 4.33 -12.95
CA PRO A 212 -14.57 3.47 -11.80
C PRO A 212 -13.28 2.65 -11.93
N ILE A 213 -13.07 1.97 -13.07
CA ILE A 213 -11.87 1.14 -13.30
C ILE A 213 -10.64 2.02 -13.44
N GLN A 214 -10.74 3.15 -14.13
CA GLN A 214 -9.62 4.10 -14.23
C GLN A 214 -9.15 4.56 -12.85
N LYS A 215 -10.08 4.93 -11.97
CA LYS A 215 -9.76 5.32 -10.58
C LYS A 215 -9.07 4.20 -9.82
N ILE A 216 -9.53 2.96 -9.97
CA ILE A 216 -8.93 1.79 -9.30
C ILE A 216 -7.51 1.53 -9.79
N LEU A 217 -7.25 1.63 -11.10
CA LEU A 217 -5.91 1.45 -11.66
C LEU A 217 -4.94 2.54 -11.21
N VAL A 218 -5.42 3.78 -11.06
CA VAL A 218 -4.64 4.87 -10.45
C VAL A 218 -4.37 4.60 -8.96
N LEU A 219 -5.38 4.14 -8.20
CA LEU A 219 -5.22 3.71 -6.80
C LEU A 219 -4.21 2.55 -6.65
N TYR A 220 -4.22 1.60 -7.58
CA TYR A 220 -3.23 0.52 -7.66
C TYR A 220 -1.81 1.07 -7.84
N LEU A 221 -1.59 1.99 -8.78
CA LEU A 221 -0.28 2.62 -8.99
C LEU A 221 0.16 3.42 -7.75
N GLN A 222 -0.76 4.14 -7.11
CA GLN A 222 -0.50 4.84 -5.85
C GLN A 222 -0.11 3.88 -4.72
N ALA A 223 -0.77 2.74 -4.59
CA ALA A 223 -0.44 1.70 -3.62
C ALA A 223 0.95 1.09 -3.89
N LEU A 224 1.26 0.81 -5.16
CA LEU A 224 2.58 0.35 -5.57
C LEU A 224 3.68 1.34 -5.17
N GLN A 225 3.46 2.65 -5.31
CA GLN A 225 4.46 3.64 -4.93
C GLN A 225 4.68 3.66 -3.40
N ILE A 226 3.61 3.58 -2.60
CA ILE A 226 3.72 3.47 -1.13
C ILE A 226 4.48 2.19 -0.75
N GLY A 227 4.15 1.06 -1.39
CA GLY A 227 4.85 -0.20 -1.22
C GLY A 227 6.33 -0.07 -1.56
N ALA A 228 6.67 0.45 -2.74
CA ALA A 228 8.05 0.62 -3.19
C ALA A 228 8.87 1.53 -2.27
N LEU A 229 8.27 2.58 -1.69
CA LEU A 229 8.95 3.51 -0.78
C LEU A 229 9.16 2.93 0.64
N SER A 230 8.35 1.97 1.07
CA SER A 230 8.37 1.47 2.46
C SER A 230 8.85 0.02 2.60
N CYS A 231 8.81 -0.77 1.52
CA CYS A 231 9.02 -2.21 1.58
C CYS A 231 10.39 -2.64 2.08
N HIS A 232 11.43 -1.85 1.89
CA HIS A 232 12.77 -2.15 2.40
C HIS A 232 12.77 -2.27 3.92
N ASP A 233 12.46 -1.18 4.62
CA ASP A 233 12.51 -1.10 6.08
C ASP A 233 11.47 -2.01 6.71
N VAL A 234 10.30 -2.14 6.09
CA VAL A 234 9.24 -3.01 6.58
C VAL A 234 9.59 -4.49 6.41
N ALA A 235 10.27 -4.86 5.31
CA ALA A 235 10.76 -6.23 5.12
C ALA A 235 11.83 -6.55 6.17
N ILE A 236 12.82 -5.68 6.41
CA ILE A 236 13.81 -5.88 7.48
C ILE A 236 13.13 -6.06 8.82
N HIS A 237 12.23 -5.16 9.19
CA HIS A 237 11.51 -5.20 10.47
C HIS A 237 10.71 -6.50 10.64
N THR A 238 10.12 -7.01 9.56
CA THR A 238 9.32 -8.23 9.59
C THR A 238 10.20 -9.48 9.62
N LEU A 239 11.16 -9.60 8.70
CA LEU A 239 12.03 -10.77 8.57
C LEU A 239 12.97 -10.94 9.78
N SER A 240 13.41 -9.84 10.39
CA SER A 240 14.24 -9.89 11.61
C SER A 240 13.50 -10.47 12.82
N SER A 241 12.17 -10.58 12.76
CA SER A 241 11.34 -11.16 13.83
C SER A 241 10.90 -12.60 13.54
N LEU A 242 11.21 -13.14 12.36
CA LEU A 242 10.85 -14.50 11.97
C LEU A 242 11.79 -15.53 12.60
N ASP A 243 11.24 -16.72 12.84
CA ASP A 243 12.00 -17.93 13.06
C ASP A 243 12.36 -18.62 11.72
N ASP A 244 13.12 -19.71 11.79
CA ASP A 244 13.55 -20.47 10.61
C ASP A 244 12.37 -20.98 9.77
N ASP A 245 11.26 -21.39 10.40
CA ASP A 245 10.05 -21.84 9.70
C ASP A 245 9.40 -20.70 8.89
N GLY A 246 9.42 -19.47 9.42
CA GLY A 246 8.98 -18.29 8.69
C GLY A 246 9.77 -18.06 7.40
N TYR A 247 11.11 -18.15 7.47
CA TYR A 247 11.96 -18.04 6.28
C TYR A 247 11.70 -19.17 5.27
N ASP A 248 11.62 -20.41 5.73
CA ASP A 248 11.42 -21.59 4.88
C ASP A 248 10.01 -21.58 4.25
N THR A 249 9.02 -21.07 4.95
CA THR A 249 7.67 -20.88 4.42
C THR A 249 7.65 -19.87 3.29
N LEU A 250 8.32 -18.72 3.45
CA LEU A 250 8.41 -17.73 2.38
C LEU A 250 9.21 -18.29 1.18
N ASP A 251 10.32 -18.99 1.41
CA ASP A 251 11.11 -19.61 0.34
C ASP A 251 10.27 -20.60 -0.48
N ARG A 252 9.51 -21.46 0.19
CA ARG A 252 8.62 -22.44 -0.45
C ARG A 252 7.50 -21.78 -1.25
N ILE A 253 6.94 -20.68 -0.76
CA ILE A 253 5.92 -19.91 -1.49
C ILE A 253 6.53 -19.34 -2.77
N ILE A 254 7.71 -18.72 -2.68
CA ILE A 254 8.41 -18.16 -3.86
C ILE A 254 8.82 -19.27 -4.83
N GLY A 255 9.32 -20.41 -4.33
CA GLY A 255 9.68 -21.58 -5.12
C GLY A 255 8.50 -22.10 -5.95
N ARG A 256 7.31 -22.18 -5.37
CA ARG A 256 6.09 -22.58 -6.10
C ARG A 256 5.76 -21.63 -7.26
N HIS A 257 5.94 -20.33 -7.07
CA HIS A 257 5.72 -19.36 -8.15
C HIS A 257 6.70 -19.54 -9.32
N ILE A 258 7.92 -20.00 -9.06
CA ILE A 258 8.89 -20.33 -10.13
C ILE A 258 8.41 -21.59 -10.87
N GLU A 259 8.07 -22.66 -10.15
CA GLU A 259 7.60 -23.93 -10.72
C GLU A 259 6.36 -23.76 -11.60
N GLU A 260 5.43 -22.91 -11.17
CA GLU A 260 4.17 -22.64 -11.87
C GLU A 260 4.29 -21.57 -12.96
N ARG A 261 5.49 -20.99 -13.18
CA ARG A 261 5.75 -19.85 -14.10
C ARG A 261 4.91 -18.61 -13.78
N ARG A 262 4.75 -18.32 -12.49
CA ARG A 262 3.97 -17.20 -11.92
C ARG A 262 4.84 -16.22 -11.13
N ALA A 263 6.11 -16.09 -11.48
CA ALA A 263 7.02 -15.15 -10.82
C ALA A 263 6.57 -13.68 -10.92
N PHE A 264 5.65 -13.35 -11.84
CA PHE A 264 5.04 -12.02 -11.88
C PHE A 264 4.18 -11.68 -10.64
N LEU A 265 3.82 -12.68 -9.81
CA LEU A 265 3.06 -12.52 -8.57
C LEU A 265 3.93 -12.19 -7.34
N LEU A 266 5.25 -12.07 -7.50
CA LEU A 266 6.17 -11.90 -6.36
C LEU A 266 5.93 -10.60 -5.58
N ALA A 267 5.56 -9.51 -6.27
CA ALA A 267 5.30 -8.21 -5.64
C ALA A 267 4.22 -8.32 -4.57
N GLU A 268 3.03 -8.80 -4.94
CA GLU A 268 1.89 -8.99 -4.03
C GLU A 268 2.13 -10.12 -3.02
N THR A 269 2.84 -11.18 -3.42
CA THR A 269 3.09 -12.34 -2.56
C THR A 269 3.97 -11.97 -1.36
N CYS A 270 5.07 -11.27 -1.61
CA CYS A 270 5.94 -10.79 -0.54
C CYS A 270 5.20 -9.74 0.31
N LEU A 271 4.40 -8.86 -0.32
CA LEU A 271 3.63 -7.85 0.41
C LEU A 271 2.62 -8.50 1.37
N ARG A 272 1.88 -9.52 0.89
CA ARG A 272 0.96 -10.31 1.70
C ARG A 272 1.66 -11.01 2.85
N PHE A 273 2.82 -11.63 2.58
CA PHE A 273 3.59 -12.32 3.59
C PHE A 273 4.02 -11.35 4.71
N ILE A 274 4.57 -10.19 4.32
CA ILE A 274 4.95 -9.12 5.25
C ILE A 274 3.74 -8.65 6.07
N GLY A 275 2.61 -8.38 5.41
CA GLY A 275 1.36 -7.96 6.08
C GLY A 275 0.77 -8.99 7.03
N GLY A 276 1.07 -10.29 6.84
CA GLY A 276 0.64 -11.36 7.76
C GLY A 276 1.56 -11.53 8.97
N HIS A 277 2.87 -11.36 8.78
CA HIS A 277 3.89 -11.76 9.76
C HIS A 277 4.54 -10.59 10.51
N SER A 278 4.33 -9.33 10.08
CA SER A 278 4.96 -8.19 10.75
C SER A 278 4.57 -8.10 12.23
N PRO A 279 5.50 -7.82 13.17
CA PRO A 279 5.14 -7.70 14.58
C PRO A 279 4.37 -6.40 14.88
N SER A 280 4.31 -5.46 13.94
CA SER A 280 3.56 -4.21 14.08
C SER A 280 2.13 -4.33 13.54
N ALA A 281 1.13 -4.14 14.40
CA ALA A 281 -0.29 -4.13 14.00
C ALA A 281 -0.60 -3.04 12.96
N PHE A 282 0.08 -1.89 13.03
CA PHE A 282 -0.04 -0.83 12.03
C PHE A 282 0.46 -1.30 10.66
N VAL A 283 1.63 -1.94 10.61
CA VAL A 283 2.17 -2.51 9.37
C VAL A 283 1.24 -3.57 8.81
N LYS A 284 0.72 -4.48 9.66
CA LYS A 284 -0.25 -5.50 9.23
C LYS A 284 -1.46 -4.87 8.52
N GLU A 285 -2.07 -3.85 9.13
CA GLU A 285 -3.21 -3.14 8.52
C GLU A 285 -2.82 -2.47 7.20
N VAL A 286 -1.74 -1.68 7.17
CA VAL A 286 -1.33 -0.95 5.96
C VAL A 286 -0.98 -1.90 4.82
N TYR A 287 -0.17 -2.93 5.09
CA TYR A 287 0.25 -3.88 4.07
C TYR A 287 -0.90 -4.79 3.62
N HIS A 288 -1.86 -5.10 4.50
CA HIS A 288 -3.08 -5.79 4.08
C HIS A 288 -3.88 -4.96 3.07
N GLN A 289 -4.06 -3.66 3.30
CA GLN A 289 -4.75 -2.79 2.35
C GLN A 289 -3.97 -2.59 1.05
N LEU A 290 -2.65 -2.41 1.12
CA LEU A 290 -1.80 -2.33 -0.07
C LEU A 290 -1.90 -3.62 -0.88
N TYR A 291 -1.87 -4.79 -0.24
CA TYR A 291 -2.00 -6.09 -0.90
C TYR A 291 -3.29 -6.17 -1.70
N HIS A 292 -4.43 -5.81 -1.10
CA HIS A 292 -5.73 -5.82 -1.78
C HIS A 292 -5.78 -4.89 -2.99
N LEU A 293 -5.14 -3.73 -2.92
CA LEU A 293 -5.00 -2.85 -4.07
C LEU A 293 -4.09 -3.47 -5.13
N LEU A 294 -3.01 -4.15 -4.72
CA LEU A 294 -2.05 -4.81 -5.62
C LEU A 294 -2.66 -5.97 -6.42
N LEU A 295 -3.70 -6.63 -5.91
CA LEU A 295 -4.44 -7.65 -6.65
C LEU A 295 -5.04 -7.13 -7.97
N TRP A 296 -5.21 -5.81 -8.13
CA TRP A 296 -5.60 -5.24 -9.44
C TRP A 296 -4.51 -5.35 -10.51
N GLY A 297 -3.29 -5.72 -10.13
CA GLY A 297 -2.23 -6.16 -11.04
C GLY A 297 -2.65 -7.36 -11.89
N HIS A 298 -3.50 -8.26 -11.38
CA HIS A 298 -4.07 -9.39 -12.14
C HIS A 298 -4.88 -8.91 -13.35
N ALA A 299 -5.67 -7.84 -13.19
CA ALA A 299 -6.42 -7.24 -14.29
C ALA A 299 -5.46 -6.72 -15.38
N LEU A 300 -4.38 -6.03 -14.99
CA LEU A 300 -3.39 -5.52 -15.93
C LEU A 300 -2.59 -6.63 -16.62
N HIS A 301 -2.28 -7.71 -15.91
CA HIS A 301 -1.68 -8.91 -16.50
C HIS A 301 -2.57 -9.48 -17.60
N PHE A 302 -3.87 -9.61 -17.31
CA PHE A 302 -4.88 -10.08 -18.25
C PHE A 302 -5.01 -9.19 -19.49
N PHE A 303 -4.99 -7.85 -19.30
CA PHE A 303 -5.11 -6.87 -20.38
C PHE A 303 -3.86 -6.79 -21.26
N SER A 304 -2.69 -6.88 -20.63
CA SER A 304 -1.46 -6.57 -21.34
C SER A 304 -0.98 -7.76 -22.13
N GLN A 305 -1.00 -9.00 -21.59
CA GLN A 305 -0.41 -10.24 -22.17
C GLN A 305 1.02 -10.10 -22.75
N LYS A 306 1.60 -8.90 -22.69
CA LYS A 306 2.88 -8.41 -23.17
C LYS A 306 3.87 -8.28 -22.03
N MET A 307 3.47 -8.57 -20.80
CA MET A 307 4.39 -8.73 -19.67
C MET A 307 5.11 -10.09 -19.76
N ASP A 308 5.75 -10.35 -20.90
CA ASP A 308 6.75 -11.41 -21.11
C ASP A 308 8.08 -11.02 -20.41
N ALA A 309 7.98 -10.52 -19.18
CA ALA A 309 9.11 -10.27 -18.30
C ALA A 309 9.42 -11.48 -17.40
N SER A 310 9.01 -12.69 -17.83
CA SER A 310 9.14 -13.90 -17.00
C SER A 310 10.59 -14.12 -16.56
N GLN A 311 11.56 -13.93 -17.45
CA GLN A 311 12.98 -14.08 -17.14
C GLN A 311 13.45 -13.08 -16.08
N THR A 312 13.00 -11.82 -16.14
CA THR A 312 13.35 -10.81 -15.14
C THR A 312 12.73 -11.16 -13.78
N HIS A 313 11.44 -11.51 -13.75
CA HIS A 313 10.77 -11.88 -12.51
C HIS A 313 11.37 -13.15 -11.88
N GLU A 314 11.70 -14.15 -12.69
CA GLU A 314 12.38 -15.37 -12.24
C GLU A 314 13.77 -15.07 -11.68
N ALA A 315 14.54 -14.16 -12.30
CA ALA A 315 15.83 -13.75 -11.77
C ALA A 315 15.69 -13.12 -10.37
N TYR A 316 14.69 -12.25 -10.14
CA TYR A 316 14.42 -11.73 -8.80
C TYR A 316 13.93 -12.82 -7.85
N ALA A 317 13.10 -13.76 -8.31
CA ALA A 317 12.67 -14.90 -7.51
C ALA A 317 13.88 -15.65 -6.94
N HIS A 318 14.86 -15.97 -7.79
CA HIS A 318 16.08 -16.65 -7.36
C HIS A 318 16.88 -15.82 -6.36
N LYS A 319 17.10 -14.52 -6.61
CA LYS A 319 17.81 -13.65 -5.66
C LYS A 319 17.11 -13.56 -4.30
N LEU A 320 15.78 -13.50 -4.28
CA LEU A 320 14.99 -13.50 -3.04
C LEU A 320 15.18 -14.81 -2.28
N ARG A 321 15.11 -15.95 -2.97
CA ARG A 321 15.34 -17.28 -2.36
C ARG A 321 16.76 -17.45 -1.84
N ASP A 322 17.76 -16.96 -2.57
CA ASP A 322 19.15 -16.96 -2.12
C ASP A 322 19.34 -16.14 -0.83
N ALA A 323 18.64 -15.02 -0.69
CA ALA A 323 18.63 -14.26 0.56
C ALA A 323 17.93 -15.02 1.70
N LEU A 324 16.77 -15.64 1.43
CA LEU A 324 16.02 -16.41 2.44
C LEU A 324 16.78 -17.64 2.94
N SER A 325 17.45 -18.38 2.05
CA SER A 325 18.29 -19.53 2.41
C SER A 325 19.48 -19.16 3.30
N ARG A 326 19.97 -17.93 3.18
CA ARG A 326 21.04 -17.37 4.02
C ARG A 326 20.53 -16.64 5.26
N ARG A 327 19.21 -16.58 5.47
CA ARG A 327 18.55 -15.79 6.53
C ARG A 327 18.96 -14.31 6.49
N ASP A 328 19.21 -13.80 5.30
CA ASP A 328 19.71 -12.44 5.07
C ASP A 328 18.54 -11.49 4.78
N ALA A 329 17.98 -10.91 5.84
CA ALA A 329 16.86 -9.98 5.76
C ALA A 329 17.19 -8.71 4.96
N GLU A 330 18.42 -8.21 5.05
CA GLU A 330 18.88 -7.00 4.35
C GLU A 330 18.94 -7.24 2.84
N SER A 331 19.57 -8.36 2.45
CA SER A 331 19.66 -8.75 1.04
C SER A 331 18.27 -9.00 0.46
N PHE A 332 17.38 -9.68 1.20
CA PHE A 332 15.99 -9.88 0.79
C PHE A 332 15.29 -8.54 0.57
N ALA A 333 15.35 -7.63 1.55
CA ALA A 333 14.71 -6.33 1.51
C ALA A 333 15.19 -5.47 0.34
N SER A 334 16.50 -5.44 0.09
CA SER A 334 17.10 -4.74 -1.05
C SER A 334 16.58 -5.27 -2.40
N GLN A 335 16.57 -6.59 -2.59
CA GLN A 335 16.08 -7.21 -3.82
C GLN A 335 14.57 -7.00 -4.01
N TYR A 336 13.80 -7.06 -2.92
CA TYR A 336 12.37 -6.84 -2.97
C TYR A 336 12.02 -5.39 -3.29
N ALA A 337 12.75 -4.42 -2.73
CA ALA A 337 12.56 -3.00 -3.03
C ALA A 337 12.89 -2.67 -4.50
N GLU A 338 13.96 -3.26 -5.04
CA GLU A 338 14.30 -3.13 -6.46
C GLU A 338 13.18 -3.69 -7.36
N LEU A 339 12.66 -4.88 -7.02
CA LEU A 339 11.54 -5.51 -7.71
C LEU A 339 10.29 -4.61 -7.69
N MET A 340 9.89 -4.09 -6.52
CA MET A 340 8.76 -3.18 -6.37
C MET A 340 8.94 -1.90 -7.22
N GLY A 341 10.16 -1.36 -7.27
CA GLY A 341 10.50 -0.22 -8.14
C GLY A 341 10.34 -0.52 -9.63
N LEU A 342 10.65 -1.75 -10.07
CA LEU A 342 10.40 -2.18 -11.45
C LEU A 342 8.91 -2.32 -11.76
N PHE A 343 8.13 -2.92 -10.87
CA PHE A 343 6.66 -3.01 -11.02
C PHE A 343 6.01 -1.62 -11.11
N LEU A 344 6.45 -0.68 -10.28
CA LEU A 344 5.97 0.70 -10.32
C LEU A 344 6.23 1.35 -11.68
N LYS A 345 7.48 1.28 -12.17
CA LYS A 345 7.87 1.86 -13.47
C LYS A 345 7.12 1.19 -14.63
N GLY A 346 7.08 -0.14 -14.65
CA GLY A 346 6.42 -0.92 -15.69
C GLY A 346 4.91 -0.65 -15.74
N THR A 347 4.26 -0.59 -14.58
CA THR A 347 2.83 -0.26 -14.47
C THR A 347 2.56 1.15 -14.96
N LYS A 348 3.36 2.15 -14.56
CA LYS A 348 3.17 3.53 -15.03
C LYS A 348 3.22 3.62 -16.56
N LEU A 349 4.20 2.96 -17.19
CA LEU A 349 4.30 2.90 -18.64
C LEU A 349 3.09 2.22 -19.29
N LEU A 350 2.61 1.13 -18.70
CA LEU A 350 1.41 0.44 -19.20
C LEU A 350 0.17 1.33 -19.11
N LEU A 351 -0.03 2.05 -18.01
CA LEU A 351 -1.16 2.98 -17.87
C LEU A 351 -1.08 4.13 -18.88
N LEU A 352 0.10 4.68 -19.16
CA LEU A 352 0.26 5.67 -20.24
C LEU A 352 -0.14 5.10 -21.61
N GLN A 353 0.24 3.85 -21.90
CA GLN A 353 -0.16 3.17 -23.15
C GLN A 353 -1.67 2.91 -23.23
N LEU A 354 -2.34 2.76 -22.08
CA LEU A 354 -3.79 2.63 -21.97
C LEU A 354 -4.53 3.98 -22.04
N GLY A 355 -3.81 5.09 -22.23
CA GLY A 355 -4.39 6.43 -22.44
C GLY A 355 -4.61 7.25 -21.18
N PHE A 356 -4.00 6.89 -20.05
CA PHE A 356 -4.01 7.73 -18.86
C PHE A 356 -3.10 8.94 -19.04
N GLU A 357 -3.48 10.08 -18.48
CA GLU A 357 -2.67 11.31 -18.53
C GLU A 357 -1.56 11.25 -17.47
N GLU A 358 -0.35 11.71 -17.81
CA GLU A 358 0.80 11.67 -16.89
C GLU A 358 0.52 12.40 -15.57
N GLN A 359 -0.26 13.48 -15.62
CA GLN A 359 -0.65 14.28 -14.45
C GLN A 359 -1.47 13.49 -13.42
N GLN A 360 -2.17 12.45 -13.87
CA GLN A 360 -2.98 11.57 -13.02
C GLN A 360 -2.15 10.47 -12.34
N LEU A 361 -0.89 10.30 -12.74
CA LEU A 361 -0.02 9.21 -12.30
C LEU A 361 1.09 9.71 -11.36
N VAL A 362 1.57 8.81 -10.51
CA VAL A 362 2.59 9.08 -9.48
C VAL A 362 4.03 9.10 -10.01
#